data_AF-A0A524E7U8-F1
#
_entry.id   AF-A0A524E7U8-F1
#
_cell.length_a   1.000
_cell.length_b   1.000
_cell.length_c   1.000
_cell.angle_alpha   90.00
_cell.angle_beta   90.00
_cell.angle_gamma   90.00
#
_symmetry.space_group_name_H-M   'P 1'
#
loop_
_entity.id
_entity.type
_entity.pdbx_description
1 polymer ?
#
loop_
_entity_poly.entity_id
_entity_poly.type
_entity_poly.pdbx_seq_one_letter_code
_entity_poly.pdbx_strand_id
1 'polypeptide(L)'
;MSRMVHQQEEELSDYRIDYLLVDSIKSYYGIVDGLTLDPVWIPKSAVGKDLRIKHWWINQYKSGKSIRTKVETKVVQTKLKHFFNSK
;
A
#
# COMPACT_ATOMS: atom_id res chain seq x y z
N MET A 1 -30.35 1.40 20.38
CA MET A 1 -30.13 1.77 18.96
C MET A 1 -28.80 1.17 18.51
N SER A 2 -28.88 -0.03 17.93
CA SER A 2 -27.70 -0.83 17.57
C SER A 2 -26.99 -0.20 16.37
N ARG A 3 -25.72 0.16 16.58
CA ARG A 3 -24.80 0.62 15.56
C ARG A 3 -24.55 -0.57 14.63
N MET A 4 -25.25 -0.63 13.50
CA MET A 4 -24.98 -1.59 12.43
C MET A 4 -23.60 -1.25 11.85
N VAL A 5 -22.56 -1.82 12.45
CA VAL A 5 -21.23 -1.85 11.87
C VAL A 5 -21.39 -2.70 10.62
N HIS A 6 -21.48 -2.06 9.46
CA HIS A 6 -21.24 -2.73 8.19
C HIS A 6 -19.83 -3.29 8.27
N GLN A 7 -19.71 -4.55 8.69
CA GLN A 7 -18.60 -5.38 8.28
C GLN A 7 -18.74 -5.46 6.76
N GLN A 8 -18.18 -4.47 6.07
CA GLN A 8 -17.74 -4.68 4.70
C GLN A 8 -16.78 -5.87 4.82
N GLU A 9 -17.26 -7.05 4.47
CA GLU A 9 -16.38 -8.16 4.14
C GLU A 9 -15.37 -7.58 3.15
N GLU A 10 -14.14 -7.36 3.62
CA GLU A 10 -13.10 -6.79 2.79
C GLU A 10 -12.75 -7.86 1.76
N GLU A 11 -13.46 -7.81 0.64
CA GLU A 11 -13.40 -8.81 -0.42
C GLU A 11 -11.94 -8.90 -0.92
N LEU A 12 -11.33 -10.05 -0.66
CA LEU A 12 -10.00 -10.39 -1.15
C LEU A 12 -10.13 -10.74 -2.63
N SER A 13 -9.23 -10.20 -3.45
CA SER A 13 -9.14 -10.56 -4.86
C SER A 13 -8.35 -11.86 -5.05
N ASP A 14 -8.40 -12.40 -6.26
CA ASP A 14 -7.59 -13.54 -6.67
C ASP A 14 -6.10 -13.19 -6.85
N TYR A 15 -5.76 -11.89 -6.87
CA TYR A 15 -4.38 -11.44 -6.95
C TYR A 15 -3.65 -11.68 -5.63
N ARG A 16 -2.43 -12.21 -5.72
CA ARG A 16 -1.57 -12.52 -4.58
C ARG A 16 -0.20 -11.86 -4.77
N ILE A 17 0.52 -11.62 -3.67
CA ILE A 17 1.95 -11.34 -3.76
C ILE A 17 2.67 -12.66 -4.02
N ASP A 18 3.20 -12.83 -5.23
CA ASP A 18 3.92 -14.03 -5.66
C ASP A 18 5.41 -13.96 -5.31
N TYR A 19 6.01 -12.78 -5.48
CA TYR A 19 7.41 -12.55 -5.15
C TYR A 19 7.53 -11.46 -4.09
N LEU A 20 7.77 -11.87 -2.84
CA LEU A 20 8.03 -10.96 -1.74
C LEU A 20 9.53 -10.67 -1.63
N LEU A 21 9.93 -9.43 -1.90
CA LEU A 21 11.31 -8.97 -1.82
C LEU A 21 11.65 -8.39 -0.46
N VAL A 22 10.74 -7.61 0.13
CA VAL A 22 10.94 -6.99 1.44
C VAL A 22 9.66 -7.08 2.27
N ASP A 23 9.81 -7.51 3.51
CA ASP A 23 8.80 -7.37 4.54
C ASP A 23 9.17 -6.23 5.50
N SER A 24 8.35 -5.19 5.54
CA SER A 24 8.50 -4.08 6.48
C SER A 24 7.37 -4.08 7.51
N ILE A 25 7.50 -3.24 8.54
CA ILE A 25 6.47 -3.11 9.59
C ILE A 25 5.09 -2.79 9.00
N LYS A 26 5.01 -2.00 7.91
CA LYS A 26 3.75 -1.46 7.39
C LYS A 26 3.39 -1.91 5.99
N SER A 27 4.33 -2.45 5.24
CA SER A 27 4.17 -2.76 3.82
C SER A 27 5.01 -3.95 3.39
N TYR A 28 4.56 -4.61 2.35
CA TYR A 28 5.35 -5.54 1.55
C TYR A 28 5.91 -4.83 0.33
N TYR A 29 7.11 -5.20 -0.09
CA TYR A 29 7.64 -4.87 -1.40
C TYR A 29 7.69 -6.15 -2.21
N GLY A 30 6.97 -6.20 -3.32
CA GLY A 30 6.87 -7.43 -4.09
C GLY A 30 6.14 -7.29 -5.42
N ILE A 31 6.13 -8.39 -6.16
CA ILE A 31 5.46 -8.52 -7.45
C ILE A 31 4.15 -9.28 -7.24
N VAL A 32 3.11 -8.79 -7.88
CA VAL A 32 1.78 -9.38 -7.97
C VAL A 32 1.62 -9.93 -9.38
N ASP A 33 1.63 -11.25 -9.53
CA ASP A 33 1.57 -11.87 -10.85
C ASP A 33 0.25 -11.51 -11.56
N GLY A 34 0.34 -11.29 -12.86
CA GLY A 34 -0.78 -10.82 -13.69
C GLY A 34 -1.29 -9.40 -13.39
N LEU A 35 -0.65 -8.63 -12.50
CA LEU A 35 -1.03 -7.24 -12.21
C LEU A 35 0.14 -6.24 -12.37
N THR A 36 1.31 -6.57 -11.84
CA THR A 36 2.47 -5.66 -11.78
C THR A 36 3.63 -6.24 -12.57
N LEU A 37 4.26 -5.44 -13.44
CA LEU A 37 5.49 -5.84 -14.13
C LEU A 37 6.75 -5.63 -13.26
N ASP A 38 6.74 -4.57 -12.46
CA ASP A 38 7.81 -4.23 -11.52
C ASP A 38 7.35 -4.43 -10.08
N PRO A 39 8.27 -4.63 -9.12
CA PRO A 39 7.89 -4.74 -7.72
C PRO A 39 7.36 -3.41 -7.17
N VAL A 40 6.29 -3.50 -6.38
CA VAL A 40 5.56 -2.35 -5.83
C VAL A 40 5.41 -2.44 -4.32
N TRP A 41 5.23 -1.29 -3.69
CA TRP A 41 4.92 -1.20 -2.26
C TRP A 41 3.42 -1.41 -2.02
N ILE A 42 3.09 -2.45 -1.26
CA ILE A 42 1.73 -2.86 -0.95
C ILE A 42 1.54 -2.75 0.57
N PRO A 43 0.63 -1.89 1.09
CA PRO A 43 0.38 -1.79 2.52
C PRO A 43 -0.09 -3.13 3.10
N LYS A 44 0.38 -3.52 4.29
CA LYS A 44 -0.09 -4.75 4.97
C LYS A 44 -1.60 -4.73 5.23
N SER A 45 -2.19 -3.55 5.41
CA SER A 45 -3.63 -3.39 5.52
C SER A 45 -4.39 -3.75 4.25
N ALA A 46 -3.73 -3.77 3.08
CA ALA A 46 -4.29 -4.16 1.79
C ALA A 46 -4.14 -5.67 1.52
N VAL A 47 -3.53 -6.43 2.43
CA VAL A 47 -3.13 -7.82 2.20
C VAL A 47 -3.73 -8.72 3.28
N GLY A 48 -4.36 -9.80 2.84
CA GLY A 48 -4.88 -10.86 3.69
C GLY A 48 -3.78 -11.72 4.29
N LYS A 49 -4.14 -12.60 5.23
CA LYS A 49 -3.18 -13.50 5.91
C LYS A 49 -2.48 -14.48 4.96
N ASP A 50 -3.09 -14.75 3.82
CA ASP A 50 -2.62 -15.66 2.77
C ASP A 50 -1.89 -14.92 1.62
N LEU A 51 -1.56 -13.65 1.81
CA LEU A 51 -0.95 -12.75 0.82
C LEU A 51 -1.87 -12.37 -0.35
N ARG A 52 -3.17 -12.69 -0.32
CA ARG A 52 -4.13 -12.16 -1.27
C ARG A 52 -4.37 -10.68 -1.03
N ILE A 53 -4.59 -9.93 -2.10
CA ILE A 53 -4.72 -8.47 -2.04
C ILE A 53 -6.19 -8.09 -2.07
N LYS A 54 -6.59 -7.10 -1.27
CA LYS A 54 -7.96 -6.58 -1.22
C LYS A 54 -8.32 -5.84 -2.51
N HIS A 55 -9.57 -5.98 -2.95
CA HIS A 55 -10.07 -5.35 -4.18
C HIS A 55 -9.88 -3.83 -4.24
N TRP A 56 -10.05 -3.12 -3.13
CA TRP A 56 -9.90 -1.66 -3.11
C TRP A 56 -8.51 -1.21 -3.56
N TRP A 57 -7.46 -1.95 -3.20
CA TRP A 57 -6.09 -1.60 -3.55
C TRP A 57 -5.83 -1.90 -5.03
N ILE A 58 -6.32 -3.05 -5.53
CA ILE A 58 -6.26 -3.41 -6.95
C ILE A 58 -6.93 -2.33 -7.81
N ASN A 59 -8.11 -1.88 -7.40
CA ASN A 59 -8.87 -0.84 -8.09
C ASN A 59 -8.12 0.49 -8.08
N GLN A 60 -7.50 0.87 -6.95
CA GLN A 60 -6.65 2.06 -6.89
C GLN A 60 -5.42 1.94 -7.80
N TYR A 61 -4.74 0.81 -7.80
CA TYR A 61 -3.58 0.54 -8.64
C TYR A 61 -3.94 0.63 -10.13
N LYS A 62 -4.97 -0.11 -10.57
CA LYS A 62 -5.46 -0.10 -11.97
C LYS A 62 -5.96 1.28 -12.41
N SER A 63 -6.54 2.06 -11.51
CA SER A 63 -7.02 3.42 -11.82
C SER A 63 -5.90 4.42 -12.11
N GLY A 64 -4.62 4.03 -11.95
CA GLY A 64 -3.50 4.95 -12.12
C GLY A 64 -3.48 6.09 -11.09
N LYS A 65 -4.33 6.02 -10.05
CA LYS A 65 -4.24 6.87 -8.85
C LYS A 65 -3.00 6.45 -8.10
N SER A 66 -1.88 6.93 -8.63
CA SER A 66 -0.54 6.62 -8.22
C SER A 66 -0.40 6.70 -6.70
N ILE A 67 -0.11 5.56 -6.08
CA ILE A 67 0.30 5.44 -4.68
C ILE A 67 1.68 6.12 -4.46
N ARG A 68 2.33 6.67 -5.52
CA ARG A 68 3.62 7.37 -5.40
C ARG A 68 3.53 8.67 -4.57
N THR A 69 2.36 9.26 -4.36
CA THR A 69 2.28 10.69 -3.99
C THR A 69 2.30 11.03 -2.50
N LYS A 70 2.82 10.20 -1.57
CA LYS A 70 2.85 10.62 -0.14
C LYS A 70 4.05 10.23 0.72
N VAL A 71 5.04 9.48 0.21
CA VAL A 71 6.24 9.16 1.01
C VAL A 71 7.37 10.16 0.76
N GLU A 72 7.57 10.61 -0.48
CA GLU A 72 8.64 11.54 -0.82
C GLU A 72 8.43 12.94 -0.23
N THR A 73 7.18 13.41 -0.11
CA THR A 73 6.90 14.76 0.38
C THR A 73 7.22 14.94 1.86
N LYS A 74 7.10 13.88 2.69
CA LYS A 74 7.42 13.98 4.13
C LYS A 74 8.92 13.98 4.39
N VAL A 75 9.67 13.11 3.72
CA VAL A 75 11.13 13.03 3.91
C VAL A 75 11.82 14.31 3.44
N VAL A 76 11.37 14.89 2.32
CA VAL A 76 11.91 16.15 1.80
C VAL A 76 11.53 17.33 2.70
N GLN A 77 10.30 17.40 3.21
CA GLN A 77 9.91 18.48 4.14
C GLN A 77 10.65 18.43 5.48
N THR A 78 10.89 17.25 6.06
CA THR A 78 11.63 17.15 7.32
C THR A 78 13.09 17.54 7.14
N LYS A 79 13.74 17.14 6.03
CA LYS A 79 15.14 17.52 5.75
C LYS A 79 15.29 19.01 5.48
N LEU A 80 14.35 19.65 4.78
CA LEU A 80 14.41 21.09 4.51
C LEU A 80 14.20 21.93 5.79
N LYS A 81 13.31 21.52 6.70
CA LYS A 81 13.11 22.27 7.96
C LYS A 81 14.34 22.28 8.86
N HIS A 82 15.14 21.21 8.87
CA HIS A 82 16.38 21.18 9.65
C HIS A 82 17.53 21.99 9.03
N PHE A 83 17.52 22.22 7.71
CA PHE A 83 18.55 23.02 7.05
C PHE A 83 18.33 24.54 7.17
N PHE A 84 17.07 25.01 7.19
CA PHE A 84 16.77 26.44 7.23
C PHE A 84 16.65 27.04 8.65
N ASN A 85 16.59 26.22 9.71
CA ASN A 85 16.57 26.69 11.10
C ASN A 85 17.93 26.66 11.80
N SER A 86 19.02 26.48 11.05
CA SER A 86 20.39 26.55 11.56
C SER A 86 21.06 27.86 11.08
N LYS A 87 20.51 29.00 11.50
CA LYS A 87 21.20 30.30 11.57
C LYS A 87 20.59 31.13 12.70
#